data_AF-A0A7S4S8U1-F1
#
_entry.id   AF-A0A7S4S8U1-F1
#
_cell.length_a   1.000
_cell.length_b   1.000
_cell.length_c   1.000
_cell.angle_alpha   90.00
_cell.angle_beta   90.00
_cell.angle_gamma   90.00
#
_symmetry.space_group_name_H-M   'P 1'
#
loop_
_entity.id
_entity.type
_entity.pdbx_description
1 polymer ?
#
loop_
_entity_poly.entity_id
_entity_poly.type
_entity_poly.pdbx_seq_one_letter_code
_entity_poly.pdbx_strand_id
1 'polypeptide(L)'
;MLSPPIAKGPHFRQPAMGTEPASSAQLLRVVGGLTGEEVLAVEGGRARTVRELQQVIREALNIPVREQHLLCGVRHLHERELLADVLEGEAPVVTLMRHLMTKEEALQKVAEDGRKLQALPISLRADRDVCFAAVRQCGLALRWAALELQRDADLVLEAVPSTRGQALQFASE
;
A
#
# COMPACT_ATOMS: atom_id res chain seq x y z
N MET A 1 51.70 48.15 18.78
CA MET A 1 50.42 48.57 19.40
C MET A 1 49.51 49.07 18.29
N LEU A 2 48.27 48.66 18.07
CA LEU A 2 47.41 47.61 18.59
C LEU A 2 46.23 47.62 17.58
N SER A 3 46.08 46.58 16.76
CA SER A 3 44.86 46.42 15.93
C SER A 3 43.66 46.11 16.84
N PRO A 4 42.44 46.62 16.55
CA PRO A 4 41.27 46.36 17.37
C PRO A 4 40.73 44.92 17.20
N PRO A 5 39.97 44.41 18.19
CA PRO A 5 39.71 42.98 18.37
C PRO A 5 38.57 42.44 17.50
N ILE A 6 38.76 41.21 17.04
CA ILE A 6 37.78 40.38 16.32
C ILE A 6 36.67 39.95 17.31
N ALA A 7 35.42 40.33 17.01
CA ALA A 7 34.25 39.94 17.77
C ALA A 7 33.87 38.47 17.49
N LYS A 8 33.38 37.83 18.56
CA LYS A 8 33.17 36.41 18.77
C LYS A 8 32.15 35.77 17.81
N GLY A 9 32.54 34.69 17.15
CA GLY A 9 31.62 33.75 16.50
C GLY A 9 30.94 32.83 17.53
N PRO A 10 29.72 32.31 17.23
CA PRO A 10 28.97 31.48 18.17
C PRO A 10 29.63 30.12 18.40
N HIS A 11 29.65 29.71 19.66
CA HIS A 11 30.15 28.42 20.14
C HIS A 11 29.40 27.25 19.48
N PHE A 12 30.04 26.54 18.56
CA PHE A 12 29.63 25.20 18.19
C PHE A 12 29.90 24.26 19.38
N ARG A 13 28.85 23.88 20.10
CA ARG A 13 28.90 22.71 20.99
C ARG A 13 29.20 21.49 20.12
N GLN A 14 30.38 20.91 20.28
CA GLN A 14 30.65 19.55 19.84
C GLN A 14 29.74 18.60 20.65
N PRO A 15 29.00 17.67 20.02
CA PRO A 15 28.41 16.58 20.77
C PRO A 15 29.53 15.62 21.19
N ALA A 16 29.55 15.34 22.49
CA ALA A 16 30.50 14.45 23.14
C ALA A 16 30.42 13.03 22.55
N MET A 17 31.59 12.46 22.27
CA MET A 17 31.74 11.01 22.15
C MET A 17 31.52 10.38 23.53
N GLY A 18 30.40 9.69 23.68
CA GLY A 18 30.10 8.79 24.79
C GLY A 18 29.74 7.44 24.22
N THR A 19 30.53 6.43 24.58
CA THR A 19 30.38 5.03 24.23
C THR A 19 29.16 4.41 24.90
N GLU A 20 28.23 3.85 24.13
CA GLU A 20 27.40 2.71 24.54
C GLU A 20 27.26 1.74 23.35
N PRO A 21 27.53 0.43 23.50
CA PRO A 21 27.27 -0.56 22.48
C PRO A 21 25.80 -1.00 22.60
N ALA A 22 24.87 -0.14 22.23
CA ALA A 22 23.48 -0.53 22.07
C ALA A 22 23.30 -1.00 20.62
N SER A 23 23.15 -2.32 20.44
CA SER A 23 22.70 -3.01 19.22
C SER A 23 22.11 -2.02 18.21
N SER A 24 22.92 -1.60 17.24
CA SER A 24 22.57 -0.57 16.26
C SER A 24 21.44 -1.09 15.39
N ALA A 25 20.20 -0.91 15.88
CA ALA A 25 18.99 -1.20 15.13
C ALA A 25 18.97 -0.22 13.97
N GLN A 26 19.41 -0.70 12.81
CA GLN A 26 19.47 0.08 11.60
C GLN A 26 18.06 0.55 11.25
N LEU A 27 17.82 1.86 11.24
CA LEU A 27 16.49 2.41 10.95
C LEU A 27 16.28 2.45 9.44
N LEU A 28 15.26 1.74 8.98
CA LEU A 28 14.77 1.81 7.61
C LEU A 28 13.80 2.98 7.49
N ARG A 29 14.10 3.91 6.58
CA ARG A 29 13.27 5.08 6.32
C ARG A 29 12.37 4.82 5.12
N VAL A 30 11.06 4.90 5.31
CA VAL A 30 10.08 4.86 4.23
C VAL A 30 9.69 6.29 3.89
N VAL A 31 9.90 6.68 2.64
CA VAL A 31 9.59 8.01 2.13
C VAL A 31 8.43 7.96 1.13
N GLY A 32 7.60 9.00 1.10
CA GLY A 32 6.53 9.12 0.10
C GLY A 32 7.09 9.48 -1.27
N GLY A 33 6.69 8.74 -2.32
CA GLY A 33 7.30 8.88 -3.65
C GLY A 33 7.15 10.23 -4.34
N LEU A 34 6.13 11.03 -3.99
CA LEU A 34 5.92 12.35 -4.59
C LEU A 34 6.50 13.50 -3.75
N THR A 35 6.68 13.30 -2.46
CA THR A 35 7.10 14.36 -1.53
C THR A 35 8.56 14.22 -1.13
N GLY A 36 9.13 13.01 -1.20
CA GLY A 36 10.43 12.70 -0.62
C GLY A 36 10.45 12.80 0.91
N GLU A 37 9.30 13.09 1.52
CA GLU A 37 9.17 13.21 2.96
C GLU A 37 9.11 11.83 3.60
N GLU A 38 9.74 11.73 4.76
CA GLU A 38 9.67 10.53 5.58
C GLU A 38 8.25 10.35 6.11
N VAL A 39 7.62 9.26 5.70
CA VAL A 39 6.26 8.90 6.13
C VAL A 39 6.28 7.89 7.27
N LEU A 40 7.35 7.09 7.38
CA LEU A 40 7.48 6.07 8.42
C LEU A 40 8.95 5.69 8.63
N ALA A 41 9.38 5.59 9.88
CA ALA A 41 10.64 4.96 10.27
C ALA A 41 10.37 3.58 10.86
N VAL A 42 11.03 2.55 10.32
CA VAL A 42 10.88 1.16 10.76
C VAL A 42 12.22 0.67 11.31
N GLU A 43 12.23 0.11 12.52
CA GLU A 43 13.42 -0.56 13.04
C GLU A 43 13.77 -1.76 12.14
N GLY A 44 14.95 -1.76 11.53
CA GLY A 44 15.40 -2.78 10.58
C GLY A 44 15.47 -4.20 11.17
N GLY A 45 15.42 -4.33 12.50
CA GLY A 45 15.25 -5.63 13.17
C GLY A 45 13.85 -6.24 13.07
N ARG A 46 12.82 -5.45 12.71
CA ARG A 46 11.40 -5.89 12.70
C ARG A 46 10.88 -6.33 11.34
N ALA A 47 11.54 -5.97 10.23
CA ALA A 47 11.13 -6.37 8.88
C ALA A 47 12.25 -7.16 8.19
N ARG A 48 12.04 -8.47 8.00
CA ARG A 48 12.95 -9.37 7.27
C ARG A 48 12.70 -9.33 5.78
N THR A 49 11.43 -9.30 5.37
CA THR A 49 11.01 -9.32 3.96
C THR A 49 10.27 -8.06 3.55
N VAL A 50 10.23 -7.80 2.24
CA VAL A 50 9.41 -6.72 1.65
C VAL A 50 7.94 -6.88 2.06
N ARG A 51 7.41 -8.11 2.12
CA ARG A 51 6.04 -8.38 2.58
C ARG A 51 5.79 -7.96 4.03
N GLU A 52 6.74 -8.21 4.93
CA GLU A 52 6.63 -7.77 6.33
C GLU A 52 6.66 -6.25 6.44
N LEU A 53 7.50 -5.57 5.64
CA LEU A 53 7.49 -4.12 5.57
C LEU A 53 6.14 -3.58 5.05
N GLN A 54 5.57 -4.20 4.01
CA GLN A 54 4.26 -3.79 3.52
C GLN A 54 3.16 -3.96 4.58
N GLN A 55 3.27 -5.01 5.40
CA GLN A 55 2.38 -5.26 6.52
C GLN A 55 2.51 -4.18 7.60
N VAL A 56 3.73 -3.77 7.94
CA VAL A 56 4.00 -2.66 8.87
C VAL A 56 3.44 -1.34 8.32
N ILE A 57 3.66 -1.05 7.04
CA ILE A 57 3.11 0.15 6.37
C ILE A 57 1.58 0.12 6.38
N ARG A 58 0.96 -1.05 6.20
CA ARG A 58 -0.50 -1.21 6.26
C ARG A 58 -1.02 -0.84 7.64
N GLU A 59 -0.37 -1.33 8.69
CA GLU A 59 -0.80 -1.10 10.07
C GLU A 59 -0.56 0.36 10.50
N ALA A 60 0.56 0.96 10.08
CA ALA A 60 0.93 2.31 10.47
C ALA A 60 0.20 3.40 9.66
N LEU A 61 0.06 3.22 8.34
CA LEU A 61 -0.47 4.25 7.43
C LEU A 61 -1.88 3.93 6.92
N ASN A 62 -2.46 2.79 7.29
CA ASN A 62 -3.75 2.30 6.80
C ASN A 62 -3.83 2.19 5.26
N ILE A 63 -2.70 1.88 4.62
CA ILE A 63 -2.61 1.68 3.18
C ILE A 63 -2.64 0.18 2.89
N PRO A 64 -3.62 -0.36 2.14
CA PRO A 64 -3.65 -1.78 1.79
C PRO A 64 -2.39 -2.22 1.04
N VAL A 65 -1.84 -3.41 1.34
CA VAL A 65 -0.60 -3.94 0.71
C VAL A 65 -0.64 -3.87 -0.83
N ARG A 66 -1.79 -4.16 -1.44
CA ARG A 66 -2.00 -4.09 -2.90
C ARG A 66 -1.89 -2.68 -3.50
N GLU A 67 -2.03 -1.64 -2.68
CA GLU A 67 -1.86 -0.23 -3.10
C GLU A 67 -0.41 0.23 -2.87
N GLN A 68 0.42 -0.58 -2.20
CA GLN A 68 1.80 -0.23 -1.86
C GLN A 68 2.78 -0.77 -2.90
N HIS A 69 3.41 0.14 -3.63
CA HIS A 69 4.57 -0.18 -4.46
C HIS A 69 5.83 0.34 -3.77
N LEU A 70 6.69 -0.59 -3.36
CA LEU A 70 7.94 -0.27 -2.69
C LEU A 70 9.08 -0.27 -3.70
N LEU A 71 9.90 0.76 -3.64
CA LEU A 71 11.08 0.91 -4.50
C LEU A 71 12.32 1.21 -3.68
N CYS A 72 13.45 0.68 -4.13
CA CYS A 72 14.78 1.10 -3.69
C CYS A 72 15.43 1.84 -4.86
N GLY A 73 15.58 3.15 -4.75
CA GLY A 73 15.93 4.02 -5.87
C GLY A 73 14.91 3.92 -7.00
N VAL A 74 15.29 3.29 -8.13
CA VAL A 74 14.43 3.07 -9.30
C VAL A 74 13.93 1.62 -9.43
N ARG A 75 14.37 0.72 -8.55
CA ARG A 75 14.04 -0.71 -8.63
C ARG A 75 12.80 -1.03 -7.81
N HIS A 76 11.86 -1.77 -8.39
CA HIS A 76 10.73 -2.36 -7.67
C HIS A 76 11.19 -3.51 -6.76
N LEU A 77 10.74 -3.49 -5.52
CA LEU A 77 11.00 -4.55 -4.55
C LEU A 77 9.92 -5.63 -4.64
N HIS A 78 10.34 -6.89 -4.65
CA HIS A 78 9.40 -8.02 -4.69
C HIS A 78 9.11 -8.56 -3.27
N GLU A 79 7.88 -8.99 -3.02
CA GLU A 79 7.39 -9.41 -1.69
C GLU A 79 8.28 -10.42 -0.95
N ARG A 80 8.97 -11.30 -1.70
CA ARG A 80 9.82 -12.36 -1.15
C ARG A 80 11.27 -11.96 -0.92
N GLU A 81 11.68 -10.78 -1.38
CA GLU A 81 13.05 -10.31 -1.20
C GLU A 81 13.30 -9.96 0.27
N LEU A 82 14.52 -10.26 0.73
CA LEU A 82 14.99 -9.86 2.03
C LEU A 82 15.45 -8.41 1.96
N LEU A 83 14.99 -7.58 2.90
CA LEU A 83 15.36 -6.17 2.92
C LEU A 83 16.87 -5.99 3.14
N ALA A 84 17.50 -6.87 3.93
CA ALA A 84 18.94 -6.86 4.15
C ALA A 84 19.76 -7.09 2.86
N ASP A 85 19.22 -7.80 1.87
CA ASP A 85 19.93 -8.11 0.62
C ASP A 85 19.77 -7.02 -0.43
N VAL A 86 18.68 -6.24 -0.36
CA VAL A 86 18.34 -5.24 -1.39
C VAL A 86 18.63 -3.81 -0.93
N LEU A 87 18.77 -3.60 0.37
CA LEU A 87 19.03 -2.30 0.97
C LEU A 87 20.50 -2.18 1.35
N GLU A 88 21.22 -1.31 0.65
CA GLU A 88 22.63 -1.05 0.89
C GLU A 88 22.84 0.25 1.71
N GLY A 89 23.88 0.28 2.55
CA GLY A 89 24.30 1.46 3.31
C GLY A 89 23.73 1.59 4.72
N GLU A 90 24.25 2.53 5.52
CA GLU A 90 23.94 2.65 6.96
C GLU A 90 22.50 3.16 7.25
N ALA A 91 21.87 3.85 6.29
CA ALA A 91 20.52 4.40 6.43
C ALA A 91 19.70 4.18 5.15
N PRO A 92 19.21 2.95 4.92
CA PRO A 92 18.51 2.65 3.68
C PRO A 92 17.17 3.38 3.60
N VAL A 93 16.85 3.83 2.39
CA VAL A 93 15.63 4.56 2.08
C VAL A 93 14.79 3.74 1.09
N VAL A 94 13.53 3.50 1.45
CA VAL A 94 12.54 2.87 0.58
C VAL A 94 11.49 3.89 0.20
N THR A 95 11.22 4.01 -1.08
CA THR A 95 10.16 4.86 -1.60
C THR A 95 8.86 4.08 -1.64
N LEU A 96 7.84 4.59 -0.96
CA LEU A 96 6.45 4.12 -1.05
C LEU A 96 5.70 4.93 -2.10
N MET A 97 5.29 4.27 -3.17
CA MET A 97 4.32 4.79 -4.12
C MET A 97 2.96 4.17 -3.84
N ARG A 98 1.95 5.02 -3.66
CA ARG A 98 0.56 4.58 -3.56
C ARG A 98 -0.03 4.50 -4.96
N HIS A 99 -0.40 3.30 -5.38
CA HIS A 99 -1.18 3.11 -6.60
C HIS A 99 -2.64 2.81 -6.24
N LEU A 100 -3.48 3.84 -6.33
CA LEU A 100 -4.92 3.68 -6.26
C LEU A 100 -5.39 3.09 -7.58
N MET A 101 -5.87 1.86 -7.53
CA MET A 101 -6.42 1.20 -8.71
C MET A 101 -7.53 2.06 -9.34
N THR A 102 -7.43 2.32 -10.64
CA THR A 102 -8.43 3.13 -11.33
C THR A 102 -9.67 2.31 -11.68
N LYS A 103 -10.76 3.00 -12.03
CA LYS A 103 -11.99 2.35 -12.48
C LYS A 103 -11.77 1.57 -13.78
N GLU A 104 -10.97 2.11 -14.70
CA GLU A 104 -10.66 1.49 -15.99
C GLU A 104 -9.90 0.17 -15.80
N GLU A 105 -8.87 0.17 -14.96
CA GLU A 105 -8.16 -1.05 -14.60
C GLU A 105 -9.08 -2.08 -13.93
N ALA A 106 -10.02 -1.61 -13.11
CA ALA A 106 -10.98 -2.45 -12.42
C ALA A 106 -11.91 -3.13 -13.42
N LEU A 107 -12.46 -2.35 -14.36
CA LEU A 107 -13.28 -2.83 -15.46
C LEU A 107 -12.54 -3.86 -16.31
N GLN A 108 -11.27 -3.62 -16.65
CA GLN A 108 -10.46 -4.57 -17.41
C GLN A 108 -10.28 -5.89 -16.66
N LYS A 109 -9.93 -5.85 -15.36
CA LYS A 109 -9.77 -7.07 -14.56
C LYS A 109 -11.07 -7.86 -14.48
N VAL A 110 -12.21 -7.22 -14.18
CA VAL A 110 -13.48 -7.95 -14.04
C VAL A 110 -14.05 -8.41 -15.38
N ALA A 111 -13.68 -7.76 -16.49
CA ALA A 111 -14.02 -8.22 -17.84
C ALA A 111 -13.27 -9.52 -18.21
N GLU A 112 -12.03 -9.69 -17.75
CA GLU A 112 -11.29 -10.95 -17.92
C GLU A 112 -11.86 -12.06 -17.04
N ASP A 113 -12.08 -11.77 -15.76
CA ASP A 113 -12.66 -12.69 -14.77
C ASP A 113 -13.46 -11.91 -13.71
N GLY A 114 -14.78 -12.03 -13.74
CA GLY A 114 -15.70 -11.34 -12.84
C GLY A 114 -15.48 -11.70 -11.38
N ARG A 115 -14.86 -12.85 -11.08
CA ARG A 115 -14.47 -13.22 -9.71
C ARG A 115 -13.35 -12.34 -9.16
N LYS A 116 -12.58 -11.66 -10.02
CA LYS A 116 -11.56 -10.69 -9.58
C LYS A 116 -12.17 -9.51 -8.83
N LEU A 117 -13.49 -9.30 -8.88
CA LEU A 117 -14.20 -8.35 -8.02
C LEU A 117 -13.84 -8.52 -6.53
N GLN A 118 -13.64 -9.76 -6.05
CA GLN A 118 -13.25 -10.03 -4.66
C GLN A 118 -11.92 -9.38 -4.24
N ALA A 119 -11.01 -9.21 -5.20
CA ALA A 119 -9.67 -8.69 -4.99
C ALA A 119 -9.60 -7.16 -5.17
N LEU A 120 -10.70 -6.52 -5.55
CA LEU A 120 -10.74 -5.07 -5.74
C LEU A 120 -10.87 -4.30 -4.40
N PRO A 121 -10.40 -3.04 -4.36
CA PRO A 121 -10.70 -2.09 -3.30
C PRO A 121 -12.18 -2.04 -2.94
N ILE A 122 -12.49 -1.82 -1.65
CA ILE A 122 -13.88 -1.74 -1.16
C ILE A 122 -14.64 -0.65 -1.92
N SER A 123 -14.01 0.49 -2.20
CA SER A 123 -14.58 1.56 -3.01
C SER A 123 -15.00 1.09 -4.40
N LEU A 124 -14.20 0.25 -5.06
CA LEU A 124 -14.50 -0.31 -6.38
C LEU A 124 -15.51 -1.46 -6.33
N ARG A 125 -15.63 -2.17 -5.20
CA ARG A 125 -16.71 -3.14 -4.97
C ARG A 125 -18.05 -2.48 -4.66
N ALA A 126 -18.05 -1.19 -4.35
CA ALA A 126 -19.23 -0.36 -4.23
C ALA A 126 -19.50 0.48 -5.51
N ASP A 127 -18.61 0.40 -6.52
CA ASP A 127 -18.85 1.06 -7.80
C ASP A 127 -19.81 0.21 -8.64
N ARG A 128 -20.94 0.83 -8.99
CA ARG A 128 -22.02 0.15 -9.71
C ARG A 128 -21.54 -0.40 -11.05
N ASP A 129 -20.81 0.37 -11.86
CA ASP A 129 -20.38 -0.07 -13.19
C ASP A 129 -19.39 -1.24 -13.13
N VAL A 130 -18.46 -1.20 -12.18
CA VAL A 130 -17.51 -2.30 -11.94
C VAL A 130 -18.25 -3.57 -11.51
N CYS A 131 -19.23 -3.45 -10.62
CA CYS A 131 -20.05 -4.59 -10.19
C CYS A 131 -20.91 -5.15 -11.34
N PHE A 132 -21.53 -4.30 -12.14
CA PHE A 132 -22.30 -4.74 -13.32
C PHE A 132 -21.41 -5.46 -14.33
N ALA A 133 -20.22 -4.92 -14.62
CA ALA A 133 -19.27 -5.58 -15.51
C ALA A 133 -18.85 -6.96 -14.97
N ALA A 134 -18.57 -7.06 -13.68
CA ALA A 134 -18.21 -8.32 -13.02
C ALA A 134 -19.36 -9.35 -13.05
N VAL A 135 -20.58 -8.93 -12.75
CA VAL A 135 -21.77 -9.78 -12.72
C VAL A 135 -22.14 -10.29 -14.11
N ARG A 136 -22.05 -9.42 -15.13
CA ARG A 136 -22.25 -9.81 -16.54
C ARG A 136 -21.26 -10.89 -16.98
N GLN A 137 -20.02 -10.77 -16.55
CA GLN A 137 -18.98 -11.76 -16.84
C GLN A 137 -19.21 -13.06 -16.04
N CYS A 138 -19.51 -12.95 -14.75
CA CYS A 138 -19.81 -14.08 -13.87
C CYS A 138 -20.89 -13.68 -12.86
N GLY A 139 -22.12 -14.20 -12.98
CA GLY A 139 -23.21 -13.80 -12.09
C GLY A 139 -22.98 -14.13 -10.61
N LEU A 140 -22.12 -15.10 -10.29
CA LEU A 140 -21.70 -15.36 -8.91
C LEU A 140 -20.85 -14.23 -8.31
N ALA A 141 -20.41 -13.26 -9.12
CA ALA A 141 -19.64 -12.11 -8.67
C ALA A 141 -20.42 -11.20 -7.71
N LEU A 142 -21.75 -11.25 -7.75
CA LEU A 142 -22.65 -10.51 -6.87
C LEU A 142 -22.26 -10.64 -5.39
N ARG A 143 -21.82 -11.83 -4.95
CA ARG A 143 -21.43 -12.09 -3.55
C ARG A 143 -20.28 -11.23 -3.02
N TRP A 144 -19.49 -10.61 -3.91
CA TRP A 144 -18.35 -9.77 -3.55
C TRP A 144 -18.62 -8.28 -3.69
N ALA A 145 -19.75 -7.90 -4.31
CA ALA A 145 -20.20 -6.52 -4.35
C ALA A 145 -20.46 -5.98 -2.93
N ALA A 146 -20.47 -4.67 -2.77
CA ALA A 146 -20.85 -4.02 -1.52
C ALA A 146 -22.29 -4.41 -1.13
N LEU A 147 -22.58 -4.43 0.17
CA LEU A 147 -23.86 -4.90 0.69
C LEU A 147 -25.03 -4.09 0.13
N GLU A 148 -24.82 -2.80 -0.09
CA GLU A 148 -25.79 -1.88 -0.70
C GLU A 148 -26.14 -2.29 -2.13
N LEU A 149 -25.16 -2.77 -2.90
CA LEU A 149 -25.36 -3.25 -4.28
C LEU A 149 -25.90 -4.67 -4.35
N GLN A 150 -25.68 -5.49 -3.31
CA GLN A 150 -26.31 -6.82 -3.22
C GLN A 150 -27.84 -6.73 -3.08
N ARG A 151 -28.36 -5.60 -2.61
CA ARG A 151 -29.79 -5.29 -2.52
C ARG A 151 -30.35 -4.65 -3.81
N ASP A 152 -29.47 -4.30 -4.74
CA ASP A 152 -29.85 -3.62 -5.97
C ASP A 152 -30.55 -4.61 -6.91
N ALA A 153 -31.86 -4.44 -7.07
CA ALA A 153 -32.68 -5.33 -7.89
C ALA A 153 -32.15 -5.45 -9.32
N ASP A 154 -31.64 -4.36 -9.92
CA ASP A 154 -31.14 -4.40 -11.29
C ASP A 154 -29.88 -5.27 -11.38
N LEU A 155 -28.96 -5.12 -10.41
CA LEU A 155 -27.72 -5.90 -10.38
C LEU A 155 -27.99 -7.38 -10.08
N VAL A 156 -28.91 -7.66 -9.15
CA VAL A 156 -29.33 -9.03 -8.82
C VAL A 156 -29.96 -9.70 -10.02
N LEU A 157 -30.87 -9.01 -10.73
CA LEU A 157 -31.52 -9.54 -11.92
C LEU A 157 -30.53 -9.80 -13.05
N GLU A 158 -29.49 -8.97 -13.19
CA GLU A 158 -28.39 -9.20 -14.15
C GLU A 158 -27.61 -10.50 -13.83
N ALA A 159 -27.52 -10.89 -12.56
CA ALA A 159 -26.78 -12.06 -12.10
C ALA A 159 -27.51 -13.40 -12.30
N VAL A 160 -28.84 -13.38 -12.36
CA VAL A 160 -29.71 -14.57 -12.41
C VAL A 160 -29.50 -15.44 -13.66
N PRO A 161 -29.45 -14.88 -14.90
CA PRO A 161 -29.35 -15.68 -16.12
C PRO A 161 -28.12 -16.58 -16.14
N SER A 162 -26.97 -16.06 -15.69
CA SER A 162 -25.68 -16.73 -15.74
C SER A 162 -25.47 -17.74 -14.60
N THR A 163 -26.40 -17.85 -13.65
CA THR A 163 -26.24 -18.66 -12.44
C THR A 163 -27.36 -19.66 -12.19
N ARG A 164 -28.33 -19.80 -13.12
CA ARG A 164 -29.56 -20.60 -12.91
C ARG A 164 -30.25 -20.22 -11.59
N GLY A 165 -30.25 -18.93 -11.24
CA GLY A 165 -30.82 -18.41 -10.01
C GLY A 165 -29.96 -18.57 -8.74
N GLN A 166 -28.77 -19.18 -8.80
CA GLN A 166 -27.90 -19.30 -7.62
C GLN A 166 -27.42 -17.94 -7.09
N ALA A 167 -27.39 -16.90 -7.92
CA ALA A 167 -27.03 -15.56 -7.46
C ALA A 167 -28.02 -14.99 -6.43
N LEU A 168 -29.28 -15.43 -6.44
CA LEU A 168 -30.32 -14.94 -5.52
C LEU A 168 -29.98 -15.19 -4.05
N GLN A 169 -29.18 -16.21 -3.73
CA GLN A 169 -28.74 -16.47 -2.35
C GLN A 169 -27.82 -15.37 -1.79
N PHE A 170 -27.24 -14.55 -2.67
CA PHE A 170 -26.36 -13.44 -2.33
C PHE A 170 -27.06 -12.08 -2.47
N ALA A 171 -28.32 -12.08 -2.88
CA ALA A 171 -29.15 -10.90 -2.73
C ALA A 171 -29.45 -10.75 -1.24
N SER A 172 -29.02 -9.64 -0.64
CA SER A 172 -29.41 -9.33 0.74
C SER A 172 -30.87 -8.88 0.74
N GLU A 173 -31.64 -9.30 1.76
CA GLU A 173 -32.93 -8.65 2.12
C GLU A 173 -32.73 -7.16 2.30
#